data_AF-A0A1C4T5F2-F1
#
_entry.id   AF-A0A1C4T5F2-F1
#
_cell.length_a   1.000
_cell.length_b   1.000
_cell.length_c   1.000
_cell.angle_alpha   90.00
_cell.angle_beta   90.00
_cell.angle_gamma   90.00
#
_symmetry.space_group_name_H-M   'P 1'
#
loop_
_entity.id
_entity.type
_entity.pdbx_description
1 polymer ?
#
loop_
_entity_poly.entity_id
_entity_poly.type
_entity_poly.pdbx_seq_one_letter_code
_entity_poly.pdbx_strand_id
1 'polypeptide(L)'
;PGTGTDPGDPAIASLLTPLHRELAHTAEVFLDCAGQASRTAAALGIHRQTLYYRLSRIQQITGLDLNDGEDRLLLHMAVKRARL
;
A
#
# COMPACT_ATOMS: atom_id res chain seq x y z
N PRO A 1 5.08 15.64 -16.44
CA PRO A 1 4.76 14.18 -16.38
C PRO A 1 3.88 13.93 -15.15
N GLY A 2 2.57 13.78 -15.38
CA GLY A 2 1.54 13.88 -14.34
C GLY A 2 1.73 12.86 -13.22
N THR A 3 1.76 13.35 -11.99
CA THR A 3 1.59 12.53 -10.80
C THR A 3 0.18 11.96 -10.86
N GLY A 4 0.07 10.63 -10.91
CA GLY A 4 -1.18 9.88 -10.92
C GLY A 4 -1.88 9.97 -9.58
N THR A 5 -2.34 11.18 -9.22
CA THR A 5 -2.96 11.48 -7.92
C THR A 5 -4.49 11.34 -7.98
N ASP A 6 -5.02 10.48 -8.85
CA ASP A 6 -6.46 10.21 -8.88
C ASP A 6 -6.79 8.92 -8.09
N PRO A 7 -7.69 8.98 -7.08
CA PRO A 7 -8.09 7.80 -6.31
C PRO A 7 -8.85 6.73 -7.12
N GLY A 8 -9.16 7.01 -8.40
CA GLY A 8 -9.69 6.06 -9.38
C GLY A 8 -8.63 5.46 -10.32
N ASP A 9 -7.33 5.64 -10.04
CA ASP A 9 -6.27 5.13 -10.90
C ASP A 9 -6.35 3.59 -11.04
N PRO A 10 -6.41 3.05 -12.28
CA PRO A 10 -6.47 1.61 -12.52
C PRO A 10 -5.30 0.84 -11.88
N ALA A 11 -4.15 1.48 -11.63
CA ALA A 11 -3.02 0.87 -10.94
C ALA A 11 -3.34 0.51 -9.48
N ILE A 12 -4.14 1.34 -8.80
CA ILE A 12 -4.58 1.09 -7.43
C ILE A 12 -5.68 0.01 -7.42
N ALA A 13 -6.59 0.04 -8.40
CA ALA A 13 -7.58 -1.01 -8.58
C ALA A 13 -6.92 -2.40 -8.78
N SER A 14 -5.79 -2.45 -9.48
CA SER A 14 -4.99 -3.68 -9.66
C SER A 14 -4.55 -4.29 -8.32
N LEU A 15 -4.02 -3.46 -7.40
CA LEU A 15 -3.62 -3.90 -6.06
C LEU A 15 -4.79 -4.51 -5.26
N LEU A 16 -6.01 -4.01 -5.47
CA LEU A 16 -7.21 -4.41 -4.73
C LEU A 16 -7.83 -5.72 -5.26
N THR A 17 -7.32 -6.28 -6.35
CA THR A 17 -7.79 -7.56 -6.89
C THR A 17 -7.47 -8.73 -5.94
N PRO A 18 -8.24 -9.84 -6.01
CA PRO A 18 -7.97 -11.04 -5.21
C PRO A 18 -6.55 -11.61 -5.39
N LEU A 19 -5.93 -11.39 -6.56
CA LEU A 19 -4.57 -11.81 -6.88
C LEU A 19 -3.50 -11.14 -5.99
N HIS A 20 -3.81 -9.95 -5.48
CA HIS A 20 -2.90 -9.14 -4.67
C HIS A 20 -3.39 -8.95 -3.23
N ARG A 21 -4.31 -9.81 -2.75
CA ARG A 21 -4.90 -9.73 -1.41
C ARG A 21 -3.87 -9.56 -0.27
N GLU A 22 -2.78 -10.33 -0.30
CA GLU A 22 -1.70 -10.22 0.70
C GLU A 22 -0.97 -8.87 0.65
N LEU A 23 -0.76 -8.32 -0.54
CA LEU A 23 -0.13 -7.01 -0.73
C LEU A 23 -1.09 -5.88 -0.31
N ALA A 24 -2.37 -5.99 -0.66
CA ALA A 24 -3.41 -5.07 -0.21
C ALA A 24 -3.53 -5.06 1.32
N HIS A 25 -3.51 -6.23 1.97
CA HIS A 25 -3.50 -6.32 3.43
C HIS A 25 -2.21 -5.73 4.04
N THR A 26 -1.06 -5.95 3.41
CA THR A 26 0.20 -5.35 3.86
C THR A 26 0.16 -3.83 3.75
N ALA A 27 -0.36 -3.28 2.64
CA ALA A 27 -0.55 -1.85 2.46
C ALA A 27 -1.49 -1.26 3.53
N GLU A 28 -2.62 -1.93 3.80
CA GLU A 28 -3.57 -1.55 4.84
C GLU A 28 -2.89 -1.42 6.21
N VAL A 29 -2.22 -2.49 6.67
CA VAL A 29 -1.55 -2.49 7.98
C VAL A 29 -0.38 -1.49 8.02
N PHE A 30 0.32 -1.30 6.90
CA PHE A 30 1.37 -0.29 6.80
C PHE A 30 0.83 1.12 7.03
N LEU A 31 -0.28 1.44 6.38
CA LEU A 31 -0.90 2.75 6.44
C LEU A 31 -1.61 2.99 7.78
N ASP A 32 -2.24 1.97 8.36
CA ASP A 32 -2.78 2.00 9.73
C ASP A 32 -1.68 2.18 10.80
N CYS A 33 -0.46 1.71 10.52
CA CYS A 33 0.72 1.97 11.35
C CYS A 33 1.39 3.33 11.07
N ALA A 34 0.74 4.22 10.32
CA ALA A 34 1.26 5.53 9.90
C ALA A 34 2.59 5.43 9.11
N GLY A 35 2.75 4.39 8.30
CA GLY A 35 3.96 4.16 7.50
C GLY A 35 5.17 3.65 8.30
N GLN A 36 4.99 3.26 9.56
CA GLN A 36 6.10 2.78 10.41
C GLN A 36 6.42 1.31 10.15
N ALA A 37 7.42 1.05 9.30
CA ALA A 37 7.80 -0.30 8.88
C ALA A 37 8.05 -1.28 10.05
N SER A 38 8.68 -0.83 11.14
CA SER A 38 8.89 -1.69 12.32
C SER A 38 7.60 -2.13 13.00
N ARG A 39 6.62 -1.22 13.12
CA ARG A 39 5.31 -1.53 13.72
C ARG A 39 4.50 -2.43 12.81
N THR A 40 4.53 -2.17 11.51
CA THR A 40 3.85 -2.98 10.49
C THR A 40 4.39 -4.41 10.44
N ALA A 41 5.71 -4.59 10.45
CA ALA A 41 6.34 -5.90 10.45
C ALA A 41 5.94 -6.71 11.69
N ALA A 42 5.92 -6.06 12.87
CA ALA A 42 5.46 -6.68 14.11
C ALA A 42 3.96 -7.04 14.06
N ALA A 43 3.11 -6.14 13.57
CA ALA A 43 1.67 -6.37 13.44
C ALA A 43 1.33 -7.51 12.47
N LEU A 44 2.09 -7.65 11.39
CA LEU A 44 1.94 -8.73 10.40
C LEU A 44 2.66 -10.03 10.81
N GLY A 45 3.47 -10.02 11.88
CA GLY A 45 4.27 -11.18 12.28
C GLY A 45 5.34 -11.59 11.26
N ILE A 46 5.85 -10.64 10.47
CA ILE A 46 6.84 -10.90 9.41
C ILE A 46 8.17 -10.21 9.67
N HIS A 47 9.23 -10.71 9.03
CA HIS A 47 10.53 -10.06 9.04
C HIS A 47 10.50 -8.73 8.27
N ARG A 48 11.30 -7.74 8.71
CA ARG A 48 11.39 -6.43 8.03
C ARG A 48 11.77 -6.54 6.56
N GLN A 49 12.68 -7.46 6.20
CA GLN A 49 13.07 -7.67 4.80
C GLN A 49 11.88 -8.09 3.93
N THR A 50 11.03 -8.99 4.44
CA THR A 50 9.80 -9.42 3.77
C THR A 50 8.83 -8.27 3.61
N LEU A 51 8.70 -7.42 4.63
CA LEU A 51 7.88 -6.21 4.53
C LEU A 51 8.40 -5.28 3.43
N TYR A 52 9.70 -4.96 3.41
CA TYR A 52 10.27 -4.09 2.37
C TYR A 52 10.08 -4.65 0.96
N TYR A 53 10.20 -5.97 0.79
CA TYR A 53 9.90 -6.61 -0.48
C TYR A 53 8.44 -6.41 -0.90
N ARG A 54 7.48 -6.59 0.04
CA ARG A 54 6.06 -6.38 -0.23
C ARG A 54 5.76 -4.90 -0.54
N LEU A 55 6.32 -3.97 0.21
CA LEU A 55 6.16 -2.52 -0.02
C LEU A 55 6.76 -2.09 -1.37
N SER A 56 7.93 -2.61 -1.74
CA SER A 56 8.51 -2.41 -3.07
C SER A 56 7.55 -2.90 -4.16
N ARG A 57 6.99 -4.10 -4.01
CA ARG A 57 6.04 -4.66 -4.98
C ARG A 57 4.73 -3.86 -5.06
N ILE A 58 4.24 -3.33 -3.95
CA ILE A 58 3.07 -2.43 -3.93
C ILE A 58 3.36 -1.17 -4.75
N GLN A 59 4.51 -0.53 -4.54
CA GLN A 59 4.94 0.65 -5.31
C GLN A 59 5.07 0.33 -6.82
N GLN A 60 5.58 -0.84 -7.18
CA GLN A 60 5.66 -1.26 -8.59
C GLN A 60 4.28 -1.49 -9.23
N ILE A 61 3.32 -2.04 -8.49
CA ILE A 61 1.95 -2.28 -9.00
C ILE A 61 1.17 -0.98 -9.13
N THR A 62 1.28 -0.11 -8.13
CA THR A 62 0.47 1.11 -8.02
C THR A 62 1.10 2.34 -8.67
N GLY A 63 2.42 2.33 -8.88
CA GLY A 63 3.17 3.50 -9.33
C GLY A 63 3.39 4.57 -8.25
N LEU A 64 2.89 4.36 -7.04
CA LEU A 64 2.97 5.31 -5.92
C LEU A 64 4.32 5.20 -5.19
N ASP A 65 4.79 6.30 -4.62
CA ASP A 65 5.91 6.34 -3.67
C ASP A 65 5.40 6.31 -2.23
N LEU A 66 5.67 5.23 -1.51
CA LEU A 66 5.23 5.09 -0.11
C LEU A 66 6.06 5.93 0.88
N ASN A 67 7.13 6.59 0.41
CA ASN A 67 7.85 7.58 1.20
C ASN A 67 7.18 8.96 1.13
N ASP A 68 6.41 9.22 0.08
CA ASP A 68 5.62 10.45 -0.07
C ASP A 68 4.32 10.40 0.77
N GLY A 69 3.95 11.55 1.34
CA GLY A 69 2.79 11.64 2.23
C GLY A 69 1.45 11.64 1.51
N GLU A 70 1.40 12.26 0.32
CA GLU A 70 0.20 12.37 -0.51
C GLU A 70 -0.14 11.02 -1.12
N ASP A 71 0.85 10.32 -1.67
CA ASP A 71 0.70 8.98 -2.23
C ASP A 71 0.24 7.96 -1.17
N ARG A 72 0.81 8.02 0.05
CA ARG A 72 0.33 7.20 1.16
C ARG A 72 -1.11 7.49 1.52
N LEU A 73 -1.51 8.77 1.59
CA LEU A 73 -2.87 9.15 1.93
C LEU A 73 -3.86 8.65 0.87
N LEU A 74 -3.52 8.83 -0.40
CA LEU A 74 -4.32 8.39 -1.54
C LEU A 74 -4.52 6.87 -1.47
N LEU A 75 -3.44 6.09 -1.32
CA LEU A 75 -3.52 4.64 -1.19
C LEU A 75 -4.38 4.23 0.02
N HIS A 76 -4.23 4.92 1.16
CA HIS A 76 -4.98 4.62 2.37
C HIS A 76 -6.49 4.78 2.14
N MET A 77 -6.89 5.88 1.51
CA MET A 77 -8.29 6.14 1.18
C MET A 77 -8.85 5.09 0.22
N ALA A 78 -8.10 4.72 -0.82
CA ALA A 78 -8.53 3.70 -1.78
C ALA A 78 -8.68 2.31 -1.13
N VAL A 79 -7.74 1.90 -0.29
CA VAL A 79 -7.80 0.64 0.45
C VAL A 79 -9.00 0.61 1.41
N LYS A 80 -9.27 1.70 2.15
CA LYS A 80 -10.43 1.77 3.05
C LYS A 80 -11.75 1.75 2.28
N ARG A 81 -11.84 2.45 1.14
CA ARG A 81 -13.03 2.42 0.27
C ARG A 81 -13.36 1.02 -0.25
N ALA A 82 -12.34 0.22 -0.57
CA ALA A 82 -12.53 -1.15 -1.07
C ALA A 82 -12.92 -2.17 0.02
N ARG A 83 -12.88 -1.77 1.29
CA ARG A 83 -13.21 -2.60 2.47
C ARG A 83 -14.58 -2.28 3.07
N LEU A 84 -15.16 -1.14 2.70
CA LEU A 84 -16.52 -0.71 3.04
C LEU A 84 -17.51 -1.29 2.03
#